data_AF-A0A349QB03-F1
#
_entry.id   AF-A0A349QB03-F1
#
_cell.length_a   1.000
_cell.length_b   1.000
_cell.length_c   1.000
_cell.angle_alpha   90.00
_cell.angle_beta   90.00
_cell.angle_gamma   90.00
#
_symmetry.space_group_name_H-M   'P 1'
#
loop_
_entity.id
_entity.type
_entity.pdbx_description
1 polymer ?
#
loop_
_entity_poly.entity_id
_entity_poly.type
_entity_poly.pdbx_seq_one_letter_code
_entity_poly.pdbx_strand_id
1 'polypeptide(L)'
;MTTLKKIVPIFAIVMCLVLCVALVACGDNTPDPSTTIQYTVTFVYGTGAENATVKVDSNATVTKPDDPEREGYEFVGWKEEGASEDFDFNTKITKDTTLVAQWNEEVAQTARIRWTDDEAVTFVFTGATPKNVEIGTVIEFGVRVSPYYVGEFKVYAGTQECVLGENGKYSFTAEKSVTVSVDGLRRDDAKIKGYGTEKSPYLISNAAQLKTFTDSINAGEETYAESYVALTADIDFKGETIEPIGGQQ
;
A
#
# COMPACT_ATOMS: atom_id res chain seq x y z
N MET A 1 -3.83 12.09 23.70
CA MET A 1 -4.70 11.26 24.56
C MET A 1 -4.53 9.84 24.06
N THR A 2 -3.44 9.20 24.52
CA THR A 2 -2.90 7.98 23.92
C THR A 2 -2.67 7.02 25.07
N THR A 3 -3.52 6.01 25.18
CA THR A 3 -3.48 5.03 26.27
C THR A 3 -2.38 4.02 25.96
N LEU A 4 -1.23 4.19 26.62
CA LEU A 4 -0.10 3.26 26.61
C LEU A 4 -0.50 1.97 27.34
N LYS A 5 -0.61 0.84 26.63
CA LYS A 5 -0.79 -0.48 27.24
C LYS A 5 0.58 -1.11 27.51
N LYS A 6 0.70 -1.62 28.73
CA LYS A 6 1.94 -1.91 29.46
C LYS A 6 2.73 -3.10 28.91
N ILE A 7 4.04 -2.91 28.93
CA ILE A 7 5.10 -3.93 28.90
C ILE A 7 5.04 -4.75 30.20
N VAL A 8 5.16 -6.08 30.10
CA VAL A 8 5.63 -6.95 31.19
C VAL A 8 6.53 -8.05 30.60
N PRO A 9 7.80 -8.20 31.04
CA PRO A 9 8.64 -9.37 30.77
C PRO A 9 8.74 -10.28 32.02
N ILE A 10 9.52 -11.38 31.89
CA ILE A 10 10.12 -12.25 32.94
C ILE A 10 9.42 -13.63 33.06
N PHE A 11 9.93 -14.70 32.42
CA PHE A 11 11.03 -15.60 32.81
C PHE A 11 10.90 -16.29 34.20
N ALA A 12 11.01 -17.62 34.16
CA ALA A 12 11.39 -18.54 35.24
C ALA A 12 10.37 -18.84 36.37
N ILE A 13 9.80 -20.05 36.32
CA ILE A 13 9.42 -20.81 37.52
C ILE A 13 10.21 -22.12 37.49
N VAL A 14 11.17 -22.22 38.42
CA VAL A 14 12.03 -23.37 38.67
C VAL A 14 11.70 -23.91 40.07
N MET A 15 11.44 -25.21 40.14
CA MET A 15 11.81 -26.14 41.22
C MET A 15 11.20 -25.96 42.62
N CYS A 16 10.54 -27.01 43.13
CA CYS A 16 11.08 -27.90 44.19
C CYS A 16 9.95 -28.51 45.03
N LEU A 17 9.81 -29.85 45.04
CA LEU A 17 9.68 -30.65 46.27
C LEU A 17 9.73 -32.15 45.95
N VAL A 18 10.95 -32.67 46.06
CA VAL A 18 11.21 -34.08 46.35
C VAL A 18 11.04 -34.25 47.86
N LEU A 19 10.23 -35.22 48.30
CA LEU A 19 10.44 -35.85 49.61
C LEU A 19 10.32 -37.37 49.46
N CYS A 20 11.48 -38.01 49.49
CA CYS A 20 11.65 -39.45 49.57
C CYS A 20 11.10 -39.96 50.92
N VAL A 21 10.19 -40.94 50.87
CA VAL A 21 10.04 -41.89 51.98
C VAL A 21 10.51 -43.24 51.44
N ALA A 22 11.65 -43.70 51.97
CA ALA A 22 12.18 -45.03 51.72
C ALA A 22 11.35 -46.07 52.47
N LEU A 23 10.82 -47.07 51.76
CA LEU A 23 10.34 -48.32 52.35
C LEU A 23 10.77 -49.48 51.46
N VAL A 24 11.86 -50.11 51.91
CA VAL A 24 12.17 -51.54 51.94
C VAL A 24 11.72 -52.40 50.76
N ALA A 25 12.71 -53.03 50.15
CA ALA A 25 12.64 -54.09 49.15
C ALA A 25 11.72 -55.26 49.53
N CYS A 26 10.92 -55.70 48.56
CA CYS A 26 10.70 -57.12 48.27
C CYS A 26 10.84 -57.27 46.75
N GLY A 27 11.76 -58.15 46.34
CA GLY A 27 11.96 -58.46 44.93
C GLY A 27 10.81 -59.30 44.40
N ASP A 28 10.11 -58.79 43.40
CA ASP A 28 9.25 -59.57 42.51
C ASP A 28 9.60 -59.20 41.07
N ASN A 29 10.20 -60.15 40.36
CA ASN A 29 10.47 -60.06 38.92
C ASN A 29 9.21 -60.42 38.12
N THR A 30 8.10 -59.73 38.37
CA THR A 30 6.93 -59.77 37.50
C THR A 30 7.04 -58.64 36.47
N PRO A 31 6.92 -58.88 35.15
CA PRO A 31 6.75 -57.81 34.19
C PRO A 31 5.53 -56.96 34.58
N ASP A 32 5.75 -55.65 34.76
CA ASP A 32 4.72 -54.69 35.13
C ASP A 32 3.61 -54.64 34.05
N PRO A 33 2.34 -54.97 34.37
CA PRO A 33 1.23 -54.92 33.42
C PRO A 33 0.79 -53.49 33.07
N SER A 34 1.47 -52.44 33.55
CA SER A 34 1.13 -51.03 33.29
C SER A 34 2.12 -50.31 32.37
N THR A 35 2.86 -51.04 31.53
CA THR A 35 3.73 -50.41 30.51
C THR A 35 2.85 -49.72 29.45
N THR A 36 2.54 -48.46 29.69
CA THR A 36 1.70 -47.65 28.79
C THR A 36 2.59 -47.27 27.60
N ILE A 37 2.28 -47.81 26.43
CA ILE A 37 3.00 -47.45 25.21
C ILE A 37 2.63 -46.02 24.87
N GLN A 38 3.63 -45.15 24.76
CA GLN A 38 3.46 -43.76 24.35
C GLN A 38 4.21 -43.50 23.05
N TYR A 39 3.62 -42.65 22.22
CA TYR A 39 4.21 -42.17 20.99
C TYR A 39 4.48 -40.66 21.08
N THR A 40 5.43 -40.21 20.29
CA THR A 40 5.84 -38.81 20.19
C THR A 40 5.16 -38.20 18.97
N VAL A 41 4.39 -37.14 19.18
CA VAL A 41 3.91 -36.29 18.10
C VAL A 41 4.78 -35.05 18.03
N THR A 42 5.36 -34.78 16.86
CA THR A 42 6.21 -33.61 16.59
C THR A 42 5.48 -32.65 15.68
N PHE A 43 5.25 -31.41 16.12
CA PHE A 43 4.70 -30.32 15.33
C PHE A 43 5.84 -29.51 14.73
N VAL A 44 5.94 -29.51 13.39
CA VAL A 44 6.92 -28.77 12.61
C VAL A 44 6.23 -27.56 11.98
N TYR A 45 6.48 -26.37 12.54
CA TYR A 45 5.83 -25.13 12.12
C TYR A 45 6.42 -24.55 10.82
N GLY A 46 7.65 -24.93 10.46
CA GLY A 46 8.35 -24.45 9.28
C GLY A 46 9.55 -23.57 9.62
N THR A 47 9.93 -22.67 8.71
CA THR A 47 11.15 -21.87 8.87
C THR A 47 10.99 -20.79 9.95
N GLY A 48 11.93 -20.72 10.89
CA GLY A 48 12.02 -19.65 11.89
C GLY A 48 11.27 -19.88 13.21
N ALA A 49 10.46 -20.94 13.32
CA ALA A 49 9.75 -21.31 14.54
C ALA A 49 10.29 -22.62 15.14
N GLU A 50 10.36 -22.71 16.47
CA GLU A 50 10.77 -23.95 17.14
C GLU A 50 9.70 -25.03 17.04
N ASN A 51 10.11 -26.26 16.74
CA ASN A 51 9.22 -27.41 16.73
C ASN A 51 8.73 -27.73 18.15
N ALA A 52 7.49 -28.18 18.29
CA ALA A 52 6.94 -28.64 19.56
C ALA A 52 6.78 -30.17 19.56
N THR A 53 6.96 -30.82 20.71
CA THR A 53 6.78 -32.26 20.86
C THR A 53 5.84 -32.59 22.01
N VAL A 54 4.94 -33.55 21.81
CA VAL A 54 4.00 -34.02 22.84
C VAL A 54 4.04 -35.54 22.91
N LYS A 55 3.99 -36.11 24.12
CA LYS A 55 3.81 -37.55 24.34
C LYS A 55 2.33 -37.89 24.43
N VAL A 56 1.90 -38.89 23.67
CA VAL A 56 0.50 -39.32 23.55
C VAL A 56 0.41 -40.82 23.81
N ASP A 57 -0.54 -41.24 24.65
CA ASP A 57 -0.78 -42.65 24.91
C ASP A 57 -1.22 -43.39 23.63
N SER A 58 -0.80 -44.63 23.47
CA SER A 58 -1.18 -45.48 22.35
C SER A 58 -2.71 -45.58 22.22
N ASN A 59 -3.21 -45.38 21.00
CA ASN A 59 -4.64 -45.32 20.66
C ASN A 59 -5.41 -44.08 21.18
N ALA A 60 -4.75 -43.12 21.81
CA ALA A 60 -5.32 -41.80 22.10
C ALA A 60 -5.16 -40.85 20.91
N THR A 61 -5.88 -39.73 20.93
CA THR A 61 -5.76 -38.64 19.94
C THR A 61 -4.85 -37.54 20.48
N VAL A 62 -4.25 -36.75 19.57
CA VAL A 62 -3.45 -35.57 19.94
C VAL A 62 -4.33 -34.31 19.88
N THR A 63 -4.15 -33.39 20.81
CA THR A 63 -4.84 -32.09 20.79
C THR A 63 -4.22 -31.18 19.72
N LYS A 64 -5.06 -30.54 18.90
CA LYS A 64 -4.62 -29.54 17.92
C LYS A 64 -4.01 -28.33 18.65
N PRO A 65 -2.82 -27.84 18.26
CA PRO A 65 -2.27 -26.59 18.77
C PRO A 65 -3.08 -25.39 18.24
N ASP A 66 -2.84 -24.21 18.82
CA ASP A 66 -3.32 -22.95 18.21
C ASP A 66 -2.75 -22.80 16.80
N ASP A 67 -3.53 -22.18 15.91
CA ASP A 67 -3.09 -21.98 14.52
C ASP A 67 -1.85 -21.06 14.52
N PRO A 68 -0.72 -21.50 13.93
CA PRO A 68 0.49 -20.72 13.93
C PRO A 68 0.37 -19.52 13.00
N GLU A 69 1.11 -18.45 13.30
CA GLU A 69 1.21 -17.26 12.46
C GLU A 69 2.56 -17.21 11.73
N ARG A 70 2.55 -16.81 10.46
CA ARG A 70 3.75 -16.59 9.65
C ARG A 70 3.54 -15.39 8.74
N GLU A 71 4.40 -14.39 8.84
CA GLU A 71 4.32 -13.16 8.04
C GLU A 71 4.35 -13.47 6.53
N GLY A 72 3.36 -12.96 5.79
CA GLY A 72 3.21 -13.20 4.35
C GLY A 72 2.62 -14.56 3.98
N TYR A 73 2.10 -15.33 4.94
CA TYR A 73 1.50 -16.64 4.70
C TYR A 73 0.21 -16.85 5.50
N GLU A 74 -0.77 -17.51 4.88
CA GLU A 74 -1.99 -18.01 5.54
C GLU A 74 -1.79 -19.47 5.96
N PHE A 75 -2.09 -19.80 7.23
CA PHE A 75 -2.05 -21.18 7.72
C PHE A 75 -3.23 -21.98 7.17
N VAL A 76 -2.92 -23.10 6.50
CA VAL A 76 -3.93 -23.93 5.82
C VAL A 76 -4.33 -25.13 6.68
N GLY A 77 -3.39 -25.72 7.41
CA GLY A 77 -3.61 -26.93 8.18
C GLY A 77 -2.34 -27.69 8.51
N TRP A 78 -2.50 -28.88 9.09
CA TRP A 78 -1.41 -29.79 9.44
C TRP A 78 -1.45 -31.01 8.52
N LYS A 79 -0.30 -31.51 8.07
CA LYS A 79 -0.18 -32.80 7.35
C LYS A 79 0.80 -33.70 8.04
N GLU A 80 0.51 -35.00 8.08
CA GLU A 80 1.55 -35.96 8.46
C GLU A 80 2.69 -35.91 7.42
N GLU A 81 3.94 -36.01 7.88
CA GLU A 81 5.10 -36.00 7.02
C GLU A 81 4.99 -37.07 5.92
N GLY A 82 4.98 -36.63 4.65
CA GLY A 82 4.80 -37.50 3.48
C GLY A 82 3.34 -37.76 3.06
N ALA A 83 2.35 -37.21 3.77
CA ALA A 83 0.93 -37.30 3.39
C ALA A 83 0.52 -36.21 2.39
N SER A 84 -0.48 -36.51 1.55
CA SER A 84 -1.08 -35.54 0.62
C SER A 84 -2.26 -34.78 1.23
N GLU A 85 -2.96 -35.39 2.18
CA GLU A 85 -4.18 -34.87 2.81
C GLU A 85 -3.87 -34.27 4.19
N ASP A 86 -4.76 -33.37 4.62
CA ASP A 86 -4.70 -32.79 5.96
C ASP A 86 -4.93 -33.85 7.03
N PHE A 87 -4.22 -33.70 8.14
CA PHE A 87 -4.29 -34.58 9.29
C PHE A 87 -5.57 -34.32 10.08
N ASP A 88 -6.40 -35.35 10.24
CA ASP A 88 -7.56 -35.34 11.11
C ASP A 88 -7.12 -35.58 12.57
N PHE A 89 -7.32 -34.59 13.45
CA PHE A 89 -6.98 -34.68 14.87
C PHE A 89 -7.84 -35.68 15.66
N ASN A 90 -8.87 -36.27 15.06
CA ASN A 90 -9.59 -37.43 15.61
C ASN A 90 -8.88 -38.77 15.33
N THR A 91 -7.78 -38.74 14.55
CA THR A 91 -6.97 -39.93 14.26
C THR A 91 -6.20 -40.38 15.50
N LYS A 92 -6.32 -41.67 15.83
CA LYS A 92 -5.60 -42.28 16.94
C LYS A 92 -4.11 -42.43 16.63
N ILE A 93 -3.26 -42.04 17.57
CA ILE A 93 -1.81 -42.15 17.46
C ILE A 93 -1.38 -43.59 17.81
N THR A 94 -0.75 -44.26 16.86
CA THR A 94 -0.28 -45.66 16.97
C THR A 94 1.20 -45.84 16.63
N LYS A 95 1.89 -44.73 16.34
CA LYS A 95 3.33 -44.63 16.06
C LYS A 95 3.77 -43.20 16.32
N ASP A 96 5.07 -42.95 16.35
CA ASP A 96 5.58 -41.58 16.31
C ASP A 96 5.10 -40.90 15.02
N THR A 97 4.62 -39.67 15.13
CA THR A 97 3.97 -38.91 14.05
C THR A 97 4.58 -37.52 13.97
N THR A 98 5.03 -37.13 12.78
CA THR A 98 5.45 -35.75 12.50
C THR A 98 4.32 -35.05 11.77
N LEU A 99 3.80 -33.96 12.32
CA LEU A 99 2.80 -33.09 11.70
C LEU A 99 3.48 -31.80 11.24
N VAL A 100 3.38 -31.50 9.95
CA VAL A 100 4.01 -30.35 9.30
C VAL A 100 2.96 -29.31 8.92
N ALA A 101 3.13 -28.07 9.37
CA ALA A 101 2.26 -26.95 9.04
C ALA A 101 2.29 -26.65 7.54
N GLN A 102 1.12 -26.44 6.96
CA GLN A 102 0.94 -26.07 5.56
C GLN A 102 0.56 -24.60 5.45
N TRP A 103 1.09 -23.95 4.43
CA TRP A 103 1.03 -22.50 4.26
C TRP A 103 0.69 -22.13 2.81
N ASN A 104 -0.17 -21.15 2.62
CA ASN A 104 -0.36 -20.46 1.34
C ASN A 104 0.34 -19.10 1.39
N GLU A 105 1.04 -18.71 0.33
CA GLU A 105 1.59 -17.35 0.24
C GLU A 105 0.47 -16.33 0.13
N GLU A 106 0.49 -15.33 1.01
CA GLU A 106 -0.37 -14.18 0.90
C GLU A 106 0.19 -13.25 -0.18
N VAL A 107 -0.39 -13.30 -1.38
CA VAL A 107 0.03 -12.44 -2.48
C VAL A 107 -0.44 -11.02 -2.18
N ALA A 108 0.50 -10.11 -1.91
CA ALA A 108 0.21 -8.70 -1.71
C ALA A 108 -0.66 -8.18 -2.87
N GLN A 109 -1.92 -7.86 -2.56
CA GLN A 109 -2.82 -7.35 -3.57
C GLN A 109 -2.40 -5.94 -3.93
N THR A 110 -2.23 -5.67 -5.22
CA THR A 110 -1.79 -4.36 -5.71
C THR A 110 -2.88 -3.64 -6.50
N ALA A 111 -2.92 -2.33 -6.36
CA ALA A 111 -3.76 -1.41 -7.10
C ALA A 111 -2.93 -0.64 -8.12
N ARG A 112 -3.40 -0.60 -9.38
CA ARG A 112 -2.83 0.26 -10.41
C ARG A 112 -3.44 1.65 -10.34
N ILE A 113 -2.58 2.64 -10.12
CA ILE A 113 -2.93 4.06 -10.11
C ILE A 113 -2.63 4.65 -11.48
N ARG A 114 -3.63 5.30 -12.07
CA ARG A 114 -3.48 6.11 -13.28
C ARG A 114 -3.64 7.56 -12.89
N TRP A 115 -2.76 8.41 -13.39
CA TRP A 115 -2.88 9.85 -13.24
C TRP A 115 -3.36 10.37 -14.59
N THR A 116 -4.44 11.13 -14.61
CA THR A 116 -4.87 11.79 -15.83
C THR A 116 -3.91 12.94 -16.08
N ASP A 117 -2.88 12.67 -16.87
CA ASP A 117 -2.02 13.71 -17.42
C ASP A 117 -2.91 14.63 -18.27
N ASP A 118 -3.11 15.85 -17.82
CA ASP A 118 -3.85 16.89 -18.54
C ASP A 118 -2.99 18.15 -18.57
N GLU A 119 -3.15 18.96 -19.61
CA GLU A 119 -2.45 20.24 -19.77
C GLU A 119 -2.77 21.21 -18.62
N ALA A 120 -3.90 21.01 -17.94
CA ALA A 120 -4.35 21.85 -16.85
C ALA A 120 -3.55 21.67 -15.55
N VAL A 121 -3.01 20.47 -15.27
CA VAL A 121 -2.45 20.15 -13.95
C VAL A 121 -1.24 19.23 -14.01
N THR A 122 -0.32 19.45 -13.08
CA THR A 122 0.77 18.53 -12.76
C THR A 122 0.60 17.98 -11.35
N PHE A 123 0.61 16.66 -11.20
CA PHE A 123 0.66 16.00 -9.89
C PHE A 123 2.09 15.98 -9.36
N VAL A 124 2.27 16.39 -8.10
CA VAL A 124 3.59 16.55 -7.47
C VAL A 124 3.76 15.55 -6.34
N PHE A 125 4.85 14.78 -6.36
CA PHE A 125 5.13 13.73 -5.38
C PHE A 125 6.43 14.00 -4.63
N THR A 126 6.54 13.51 -3.40
CA THR A 126 7.79 13.57 -2.61
C THR A 126 8.83 12.53 -3.09
N GLY A 127 8.50 11.71 -4.09
CA GLY A 127 9.36 10.69 -4.67
C GLY A 127 8.87 10.27 -6.06
N ALA A 128 9.04 9.00 -6.40
CA ALA A 128 8.56 8.45 -7.66
C ALA A 128 7.03 8.53 -7.76
N THR A 129 6.53 8.71 -8.99
CA THR A 129 5.10 8.64 -9.28
C THR A 129 4.53 7.27 -8.91
N PRO A 130 3.50 7.18 -8.04
CA PRO A 130 2.87 5.92 -7.68
C PRO A 130 2.19 5.31 -8.91
N LYS A 131 2.49 4.04 -9.24
CA LYS A 131 1.89 3.33 -10.38
C LYS A 131 1.23 2.02 -9.98
N ASN A 132 1.95 1.18 -9.25
CA ASN A 132 1.43 -0.04 -8.64
C ASN A 132 1.74 0.05 -7.15
N VAL A 133 0.72 0.04 -6.31
CA VAL A 133 0.85 0.17 -4.85
C VAL A 133 0.11 -0.98 -4.18
N GLU A 134 0.50 -1.35 -2.97
CA GLU A 134 -0.25 -2.32 -2.17
C GLU A 134 -1.61 -1.75 -1.78
N ILE A 135 -2.65 -2.59 -1.79
CA ILE A 135 -3.98 -2.20 -1.32
C ILE A 135 -3.88 -1.76 0.14
N GLY A 136 -4.55 -0.65 0.47
CA GLY A 136 -4.48 -0.01 1.78
C GLY A 136 -3.39 1.06 1.92
N THR A 137 -2.51 1.21 0.92
CA THR A 137 -1.52 2.30 0.90
C THR A 137 -2.22 3.66 0.83
N VAL A 138 -1.85 4.57 1.73
CA VAL A 138 -2.24 5.99 1.65
C VAL A 138 -1.29 6.72 0.71
N ILE A 139 -1.84 7.34 -0.32
CA ILE A 139 -1.08 8.12 -1.29
C ILE A 139 -1.29 9.60 -1.01
N GLU A 140 -0.19 10.34 -0.85
CA GLU A 140 -0.20 11.81 -0.73
C GLU A 140 0.44 12.47 -1.95
N PHE A 141 -0.16 13.56 -2.42
CA PHE A 141 0.35 14.30 -3.57
C PHE A 141 -0.09 15.77 -3.54
N GLY A 142 0.73 16.63 -4.13
CA GLY A 142 0.36 18.01 -4.45
C GLY A 142 -0.27 18.11 -5.84
N VAL A 143 -0.97 19.21 -6.09
CA VAL A 143 -1.48 19.57 -7.41
C VAL A 143 -0.96 20.96 -7.75
N ARG A 144 -0.34 21.09 -8.92
CA ARG A 144 0.08 22.37 -9.48
C ARG A 144 -0.75 22.64 -10.72
N VAL A 145 -1.53 23.73 -10.69
CA VAL A 145 -2.35 24.16 -11.83
C VAL A 145 -1.49 25.00 -12.78
N SER A 146 -1.56 24.69 -14.07
CA SER A 146 -0.92 25.45 -15.13
C SER A 146 -1.37 26.91 -15.11
N PRO A 147 -0.50 27.90 -15.40
CA PRO A 147 -0.88 29.31 -15.44
C PRO A 147 -1.91 29.63 -16.55
N TYR A 148 -2.15 28.69 -17.47
CA TYR A 148 -3.12 28.87 -18.56
C TYR A 148 -4.55 28.52 -18.16
N TYR A 149 -4.76 27.96 -16.97
CA TYR A 149 -6.05 27.48 -16.50
C TYR A 149 -6.48 28.20 -15.22
N VAL A 150 -7.80 28.39 -15.08
CA VAL A 150 -8.46 29.05 -13.96
C VAL A 150 -9.72 28.28 -13.56
N GLY A 151 -10.19 28.51 -12.33
CA GLY A 151 -11.40 27.88 -11.79
C GLY A 151 -11.15 27.29 -10.42
N GLU A 152 -12.25 27.01 -9.71
CA GLU A 152 -12.22 26.15 -8.53
C GLU A 152 -12.23 24.70 -9.01
N PHE A 153 -11.31 23.90 -8.50
CA PHE A 153 -11.16 22.51 -8.92
C PHE A 153 -11.32 21.54 -7.78
N LYS A 154 -11.70 20.32 -8.14
CA LYS A 154 -11.77 19.17 -7.26
C LYS A 154 -10.92 18.05 -7.79
N VAL A 155 -10.35 17.27 -6.88
CA VAL A 155 -9.52 16.12 -7.21
C VAL A 155 -10.31 14.87 -6.88
N TYR A 156 -10.27 13.88 -7.76
CA TYR A 156 -10.99 12.63 -7.58
C TYR A 156 -10.06 11.44 -7.75
N ALA A 157 -10.22 10.42 -6.92
CA ALA A 157 -9.75 9.06 -7.17
C ALA A 157 -10.96 8.21 -7.58
N GLY A 158 -11.16 8.06 -8.89
CA GLY A 158 -12.37 7.46 -9.45
C GLY A 158 -13.57 8.35 -9.17
N THR A 159 -14.51 7.89 -8.35
CA THR A 159 -15.70 8.68 -7.95
C THR A 159 -15.54 9.35 -6.60
N GLN A 160 -14.47 9.06 -5.85
CA GLN A 160 -14.25 9.60 -4.53
C GLN A 160 -13.48 10.92 -4.64
N GLU A 161 -14.03 11.99 -4.04
CA GLU A 161 -13.32 13.26 -3.92
C GLU A 161 -12.16 13.12 -2.93
N CYS A 162 -10.95 13.49 -3.36
CA CYS A 162 -9.76 13.53 -2.53
C CYS A 162 -9.79 14.78 -1.65
N VAL A 163 -9.49 14.61 -0.35
CA VAL A 163 -9.48 15.70 0.61
C VAL A 163 -8.10 16.37 0.64
N LEU A 164 -8.09 17.71 0.64
CA LEU A 164 -6.89 18.51 0.86
C LEU A 164 -6.61 18.56 2.37
N GLY A 165 -5.49 18.00 2.80
CA GLY A 165 -5.05 18.03 4.19
C GLY A 165 -4.45 19.37 4.60
N GLU A 166 -4.28 19.58 5.91
CA GLU A 166 -3.64 20.78 6.48
C GLU A 166 -2.18 20.95 6.02
N ASN A 167 -1.54 19.86 5.58
CA ASN A 167 -0.21 19.84 4.98
C ASN A 167 -0.16 20.37 3.54
N GLY A 168 -1.30 20.79 2.97
CA GLY A 168 -1.41 21.27 1.60
C GLY A 168 -1.31 20.17 0.54
N LYS A 169 -1.49 18.90 0.92
CA LYS A 169 -1.51 17.76 0.00
C LYS A 169 -2.88 17.10 -0.05
N TYR A 170 -3.24 16.58 -1.22
CA TYR A 170 -4.36 15.68 -1.38
C TYR A 170 -3.95 14.27 -0.98
N SER A 171 -4.91 13.49 -0.49
CA SER A 171 -4.67 12.08 -0.21
C SER A 171 -5.87 11.19 -0.49
N PHE A 172 -5.60 9.90 -0.76
CA PHE A 172 -6.59 8.83 -0.77
C PHE A 172 -5.93 7.49 -0.42
N THR A 173 -6.73 6.53 0.02
CA THR A 173 -6.30 5.14 0.27
C THR A 173 -6.56 4.30 -0.98
N ALA A 174 -5.54 3.59 -1.46
CA ALA A 174 -5.66 2.71 -2.61
C ALA A 174 -6.41 1.42 -2.24
N GLU A 175 -7.73 1.40 -2.39
CA GLU A 175 -8.55 0.20 -2.15
C GLU A 175 -8.63 -0.72 -3.37
N LYS A 176 -8.44 -0.16 -4.56
CA LYS A 176 -8.49 -0.85 -5.86
C LYS A 176 -7.79 0.00 -6.92
N SER A 177 -7.59 -0.58 -8.11
CA SER A 177 -7.09 0.17 -9.26
C SER A 177 -7.99 1.36 -9.58
N VAL A 178 -7.41 2.54 -9.75
CA VAL A 178 -8.15 3.80 -9.85
C VAL A 178 -7.44 4.81 -10.75
N THR A 179 -8.21 5.73 -11.33
CA THR A 179 -7.70 6.89 -12.05
C THR A 179 -7.90 8.13 -11.19
N VAL A 180 -6.84 8.91 -11.02
CA VAL A 180 -6.85 10.20 -10.35
C VAL A 180 -7.02 11.30 -11.38
N SER A 181 -8.03 12.16 -11.19
CA SER A 181 -8.39 13.22 -12.11
C SER A 181 -8.67 14.53 -11.38
N VAL A 182 -8.61 15.63 -12.13
CA VAL A 182 -9.03 16.96 -11.68
C VAL A 182 -10.21 17.41 -12.54
N ASP A 183 -11.19 18.03 -11.91
CA ASP A 183 -12.36 18.60 -12.58
C ASP A 183 -12.61 20.04 -12.11
N GLY A 184 -13.25 20.86 -12.96
CA GLY A 184 -13.61 22.25 -12.66
C GLY A 184 -12.65 23.32 -13.20
N LEU A 185 -11.55 22.92 -13.83
CA LEU A 185 -10.63 23.85 -14.50
C LEU A 185 -11.09 24.16 -15.92
N ARG A 186 -10.87 25.41 -16.34
CA ARG A 186 -11.03 25.85 -17.72
C ARG A 186 -9.83 26.68 -18.15
N ARG A 187 -9.53 26.68 -19.44
CA ARG A 187 -8.50 27.56 -19.99
C ARG A 187 -8.94 29.03 -19.84
N ASP A 188 -7.98 29.91 -19.55
CA ASP A 188 -8.21 31.36 -19.39
C ASP A 188 -7.92 32.15 -20.66
N ASP A 189 -8.26 31.57 -21.81
CA ASP A 189 -7.96 32.06 -23.15
C ASP A 189 -9.08 32.91 -23.74
N ALA A 190 -9.75 33.69 -22.90
CA ALA A 190 -10.73 34.66 -23.36
C ALA A 190 -10.13 35.51 -24.49
N LYS A 191 -10.90 35.69 -25.57
CA LYS A 191 -10.46 36.38 -26.78
C LYS A 191 -9.69 37.66 -26.45
N ILE A 192 -8.49 37.77 -27.02
CA ILE A 192 -7.64 38.95 -26.86
C ILE A 192 -8.36 40.16 -27.46
N LYS A 193 -8.56 41.19 -26.63
CA LYS A 193 -9.26 42.42 -27.05
C LYS A 193 -8.32 43.32 -27.84
N GLY A 194 -8.88 44.14 -28.73
CA GLY A 194 -8.10 45.04 -29.58
C GLY A 194 -8.08 44.60 -31.04
N TYR A 195 -7.38 45.36 -31.87
CA TYR A 195 -7.29 45.15 -33.32
C TYR A 195 -5.84 45.11 -33.82
N GLY A 196 -4.86 45.04 -32.92
CA GLY A 196 -3.44 44.95 -33.28
C GLY A 196 -2.86 46.21 -33.92
N THR A 197 -3.53 47.36 -33.85
CA THR A 197 -3.00 48.63 -34.38
C THR A 197 -2.35 49.46 -33.29
N GLU A 198 -1.48 50.41 -33.63
CA GLU A 198 -0.84 51.30 -32.65
C GLU A 198 -1.86 52.00 -31.73
N LYS A 199 -3.02 52.40 -32.28
CA LYS A 199 -4.10 53.07 -31.53
C LYS A 199 -5.03 52.11 -30.79
N SER A 200 -5.03 50.83 -31.17
CA SER A 200 -5.85 49.79 -30.55
C SER A 200 -5.07 48.48 -30.49
N PRO A 201 -4.03 48.41 -29.64
CA PRO A 201 -3.20 47.23 -29.53
C PRO A 201 -4.00 46.04 -29.00
N TYR A 202 -3.51 44.84 -29.25
CA TYR A 202 -4.01 43.65 -28.57
C TYR A 202 -3.67 43.72 -27.08
N LEU A 203 -4.68 43.55 -26.23
CA LEU A 203 -4.59 43.69 -24.78
C LEU A 203 -4.41 42.31 -24.15
N ILE A 204 -3.21 42.04 -23.64
CA ILE A 204 -2.87 40.78 -22.97
C ILE A 204 -2.89 41.01 -21.46
N SER A 205 -3.61 40.15 -20.74
CA SER A 205 -3.86 40.30 -19.31
C SER A 205 -3.51 39.06 -18.48
N ASN A 206 -3.24 37.93 -19.14
CA ASN A 206 -2.90 36.68 -18.44
C ASN A 206 -1.97 35.81 -19.30
N ALA A 207 -1.44 34.75 -18.69
CA ALA A 207 -0.50 33.84 -19.34
C ALA A 207 -1.14 33.07 -20.52
N ALA A 208 -2.43 32.72 -20.45
CA ALA A 208 -3.13 32.00 -21.51
C ALA A 208 -3.25 32.84 -22.79
N GLN A 209 -3.53 34.14 -22.66
CA GLN A 209 -3.56 35.08 -23.77
C GLN A 209 -2.17 35.30 -24.34
N LEU A 210 -1.14 35.44 -23.50
CA LEU A 210 0.24 35.57 -23.97
C LEU A 210 0.70 34.32 -24.73
N LYS A 211 0.36 33.12 -24.21
CA LYS A 211 0.61 31.87 -24.91
C LYS A 211 -0.14 31.79 -26.23
N THR A 212 -1.43 32.12 -26.25
CA THR A 212 -2.24 32.14 -27.49
C THR A 212 -1.66 33.08 -28.54
N PHE A 213 -1.23 34.29 -28.14
CA PHE A 213 -0.55 35.22 -29.02
C PHE A 213 0.76 34.64 -29.57
N THR A 214 1.60 34.09 -28.69
CA THR A 214 2.92 33.56 -29.04
C THR A 214 2.83 32.35 -29.95
N ASP A 215 1.95 31.39 -29.63
CA ASP A 215 1.73 30.18 -30.42
C ASP A 215 1.26 30.52 -31.84
N SER A 216 0.35 31.50 -31.98
CA SER A 216 -0.16 31.95 -33.28
C SER A 216 0.96 32.56 -34.15
N ILE A 217 1.83 33.41 -33.57
CA ILE A 217 3.00 33.94 -34.28
C ILE A 217 3.98 32.83 -34.67
N ASN A 218 4.29 31.91 -33.74
CA ASN A 218 5.23 30.82 -33.97
C ASN A 218 4.70 29.81 -35.01
N ALA A 219 3.38 29.65 -35.11
CA ALA A 219 2.71 28.85 -36.13
C ALA A 219 2.64 29.55 -37.50
N GLY A 220 3.04 30.84 -37.58
CA GLY A 220 2.98 31.63 -38.82
C GLY A 220 1.57 32.08 -39.20
N GLU A 221 0.66 32.17 -38.23
CA GLU A 221 -0.71 32.64 -38.47
C GLU A 221 -0.78 34.16 -38.65
N GLU A 222 -1.70 34.63 -39.49
CA GLU A 222 -1.87 36.05 -39.77
C GLU A 222 -2.61 36.82 -38.66
N THR A 223 -3.32 36.12 -37.76
CA THR A 223 -4.24 36.70 -36.77
C THR A 223 -3.60 37.80 -35.91
N TYR A 224 -2.33 37.59 -35.50
CA TYR A 224 -1.58 38.53 -34.67
C TYR A 224 -0.30 39.04 -35.35
N ALA A 225 -0.07 38.68 -36.61
CA ALA A 225 1.12 39.10 -37.34
C ALA A 225 1.20 40.62 -37.44
N GLU A 226 2.43 41.15 -37.36
CA GLU A 226 2.72 42.59 -37.49
C GLU A 226 1.89 43.51 -36.56
N SER A 227 1.44 42.98 -35.42
CA SER A 227 0.52 43.68 -34.53
C SER A 227 1.19 44.39 -33.35
N TYR A 228 0.53 45.42 -32.85
CA TYR A 228 0.87 46.10 -31.60
C TYR A 228 0.21 45.38 -30.42
N VAL A 229 0.96 45.16 -29.35
CA VAL A 229 0.49 44.49 -28.13
C VAL A 229 0.77 45.35 -26.90
N ALA A 230 -0.12 45.30 -25.91
CA ALA A 230 0.06 45.94 -24.62
C ALA A 230 -0.28 44.95 -23.50
N LEU A 231 0.62 44.85 -22.51
CA LEU A 231 0.32 44.16 -21.26
C LEU A 231 -0.56 45.05 -20.38
N THR A 232 -1.65 44.49 -19.89
CA THR A 232 -2.63 45.19 -19.04
C THR A 232 -2.63 44.70 -17.60
N ALA A 233 -1.84 43.67 -17.31
CA ALA A 233 -1.57 43.13 -15.99
C ALA A 233 -0.21 42.43 -15.98
N ASP A 234 0.30 42.16 -14.79
CA ASP A 234 1.49 41.30 -14.62
C ASP A 234 1.15 39.87 -15.06
N ILE A 235 2.06 39.26 -15.81
CA ILE A 235 1.88 37.91 -16.35
C ILE A 235 2.74 36.93 -15.57
N ASP A 236 2.10 36.12 -14.71
CA ASP A 236 2.77 35.08 -13.93
C ASP A 236 2.62 33.71 -14.59
N PHE A 237 3.74 33.12 -15.02
CA PHE A 237 3.79 31.76 -15.58
C PHE A 237 3.95 30.68 -14.51
N LYS A 238 3.99 31.04 -13.23
CA LYS A 238 4.14 30.11 -12.10
C LYS A 238 5.36 29.19 -12.24
N GLY A 239 6.40 29.64 -12.93
CA GLY A 239 7.63 28.88 -13.20
C GLY A 239 7.56 27.95 -14.42
N GLU A 240 6.50 28.01 -15.23
CA GLU A 240 6.51 27.43 -16.59
C GLU A 240 7.28 28.32 -17.58
N THR A 241 7.89 27.69 -18.58
CA THR A 241 8.59 28.38 -19.66
C THR A 241 7.67 28.53 -20.87
N ILE A 242 7.76 29.67 -21.56
CA ILE A 242 7.12 29.89 -22.85
C ILE A 242 8.16 29.87 -23.97
N GLU A 243 7.78 29.37 -25.14
CA GLU A 243 8.61 29.52 -26.33
C GLU A 243 8.75 31.01 -26.67
N PRO A 244 9.95 31.50 -27.03
CA PRO A 244 10.10 32.88 -27.47
C PRO A 244 9.23 33.19 -28.68
N ILE A 245 8.67 34.40 -28.74
CA ILE A 245 7.90 34.89 -29.89
C ILE A 245 8.85 35.02 -31.10
N GLY A 246 8.48 34.40 -32.22
CA GLY A 246 9.32 34.30 -33.41
C GLY A 246 10.40 33.21 -33.32
N GLY A 247 10.19 32.21 -32.46
CA GLY A 247 11.17 31.25 -31.95
C GLY A 247 11.65 30.12 -32.88
N GLN A 248 11.65 30.32 -34.20
CA GLN A 248 12.44 29.55 -35.17
C GLN A 248 12.89 30.53 -36.28
N GLN A 249 14.07 31.14 -36.13
CA GLN A 249 14.80 31.77 -37.24
C GLN A 249 15.89 30.83 -37.73
#